data_AF-A0A532AX37-F1
#
_entry.id   AF-A0A532AX37-F1
#
_cell.length_a   1.000
_cell.length_b   1.000
_cell.length_c   1.000
_cell.angle_alpha   90.00
_cell.angle_beta   90.00
_cell.angle_gamma   90.00
#
_symmetry.space_group_name_H-M   'P 1'
#
loop_
_entity.id
_entity.type
_entity.pdbx_description
1 polymer ?
#
loop_
_entity_poly.entity_id
_entity_poly.type
_entity_poly.pdbx_seq_one_letter_code
_entity_poly.pdbx_strand_id
1 'polypeptide(L)'
;MGSLTMSIVHPREVFKPLILMNAGAWICAHNHPSGDPTPSQEDRVLTSRLRQGADLLGITLLDHLILTDARCYSFADQGWPGA
;
A
#
# COMPACT_ATOMS: atom_id res chain seq x y z
N MET A 1 -17.09 8.12 0.89
CA MET A 1 -17.90 7.02 0.34
C MET A 1 -17.07 6.29 -0.72
N GLY A 2 -16.18 5.40 -0.27
CA GLY A 2 -15.51 4.44 -1.14
C GLY A 2 -16.45 3.26 -1.34
N SER A 3 -16.75 2.92 -2.60
CA SER A 3 -17.65 1.83 -2.94
C SER A 3 -17.12 0.50 -2.41
N LEU A 4 -18.05 -0.40 -2.07
CA LEU A 4 -17.86 -1.81 -1.72
C LEU A 4 -17.18 -2.67 -2.83
N THR A 5 -16.61 -2.01 -3.84
CA THR A 5 -15.90 -2.59 -4.96
C THR A 5 -14.53 -1.94 -4.99
N MET A 6 -13.53 -2.73 -4.63
CA MET A 6 -12.10 -2.48 -4.77
C MET A 6 -11.81 -1.39 -5.79
N SER A 7 -11.35 -0.22 -5.34
CA SER A 7 -10.72 0.71 -6.27
C SER A 7 -9.57 -0.04 -6.91
N ILE A 8 -9.63 -0.28 -8.23
CA ILE A 8 -8.58 -0.98 -8.95
C ILE A 8 -7.36 -0.06 -8.93
N VAL A 9 -6.52 -0.21 -7.91
CA VAL A 9 -5.28 0.55 -7.76
C VAL A 9 -4.30 0.02 -8.80
N HIS A 10 -4.16 0.74 -9.91
CA HIS A 10 -3.18 0.43 -10.92
C HIS A 10 -1.83 1.07 -10.54
N PRO A 11 -0.72 0.29 -10.50
CA PRO A 11 0.59 0.83 -10.16
C PRO A 11 1.00 2.05 -10.99
N ARG A 12 0.65 2.12 -12.29
CA ARG A 12 0.94 3.29 -13.13
C ARG A 12 0.36 4.60 -12.59
N GLU A 13 -0.83 4.55 -12.00
CA GLU A 13 -1.50 5.75 -11.46
C GLU A 13 -0.90 6.13 -10.10
N VAL A 14 -0.33 5.17 -9.38
CA VAL A 14 0.41 5.40 -8.12
C VAL A 14 1.80 6.00 -8.42
N PHE A 15 2.54 5.44 -9.38
CA PHE A 15 3.91 5.87 -9.66
C PHE A 15 4.03 7.16 -10.46
N LYS A 16 3.07 7.45 -11.35
CA LYS A 16 3.08 8.69 -12.14
C LYS A 16 3.28 9.95 -11.28
N PRO A 17 2.48 10.21 -10.22
CA PRO A 17 2.71 11.38 -9.38
C PRO A 17 4.03 11.30 -8.60
N LEU A 18 4.44 10.12 -8.12
CA LEU A 18 5.71 9.95 -7.42
C LEU A 18 6.91 10.34 -8.29
N ILE A 19 6.92 9.92 -9.55
CA ILE A 19 7.93 10.29 -10.54
C ILE A 19 7.90 11.79 -10.80
N LEU A 20 6.72 12.36 -11.05
CA LEU A 20 6.58 13.80 -11.33
C LEU A 20 7.01 14.70 -10.16
N MET A 21 6.92 14.19 -8.93
CA MET A 21 7.36 14.89 -7.72
C MET A 21 8.83 14.64 -7.35
N ASN A 22 9.57 13.85 -8.15
CA ASN A 22 10.93 13.39 -7.83
C ASN A 22 11.00 12.71 -6.44
N ALA A 23 9.97 11.94 -6.07
CA ALA A 23 9.93 11.25 -4.79
C ALA A 23 11.03 10.17 -4.73
N GLY A 24 11.86 10.18 -3.68
CA GLY A 24 12.80 9.09 -3.41
C GLY A 24 12.18 7.93 -2.63
N ALA A 25 11.12 8.19 -1.88
CA ALA A 25 10.41 7.20 -1.08
C ALA A 25 8.97 7.65 -0.79
N TRP A 26 8.11 6.71 -0.38
CA TRP A 26 6.69 6.96 -0.12
C TRP A 26 6.09 5.93 0.85
N ILE A 27 4.92 6.28 1.42
CA ILE A 27 4.10 5.39 2.25
C ILE A 27 2.73 5.25 1.59
N CYS A 28 2.20 4.03 1.56
CA CYS A 28 0.82 3.76 1.19
C CYS A 28 -0.03 3.62 2.45
N ALA A 29 -1.26 4.11 2.44
CA ALA A 29 -2.19 3.85 3.54
C ALA A 29 -3.62 3.71 3.00
N HIS A 30 -4.38 2.79 3.59
CA HIS A 30 -5.83 2.72 3.37
C HIS A 30 -6.54 2.35 4.68
N ASN A 31 -7.83 2.61 4.73
CA ASN A 31 -8.65 2.37 5.92
C ASN A 31 -9.46 1.08 5.79
N HIS A 32 -9.63 0.36 6.89
CA HIS A 32 -10.58 -0.75 7.03
C HIS A 32 -11.77 -0.30 7.89
N PRO A 33 -12.91 0.09 7.28
CA PRO A 33 -14.11 0.49 8.03
C PRO A 33 -14.69 -0.62 8.90
N SER A 34 -14.30 -1.88 8.67
CA SER A 34 -14.68 -3.03 9.50
C SER A 34 -14.12 -2.95 10.92
N GLY A 35 -13.10 -2.13 11.17
CA GLY A 35 -12.41 -2.03 12.45
C GLY A 35 -11.28 -3.05 12.65
N ASP A 36 -11.16 -4.05 11.76
CA ASP A 36 -10.09 -5.05 11.78
C ASP A 36 -8.94 -4.62 10.84
N PRO A 37 -7.73 -4.33 11.35
CA PRO A 37 -6.60 -3.90 10.51
C PRO A 37 -5.92 -5.08 9.80
N THR A 38 -6.39 -6.32 9.96
CA THR A 38 -5.81 -7.50 9.31
C THR A 38 -5.89 -7.37 7.78
N PRO A 39 -4.76 -7.47 7.05
CA PRO A 39 -4.76 -7.34 5.59
C PRO A 39 -5.50 -8.50 4.92
N SER A 40 -6.33 -8.17 3.94
CA SER A 40 -6.93 -9.14 3.02
C SER A 40 -5.88 -9.77 2.10
N GLN A 41 -6.27 -10.80 1.36
CA GLN A 41 -5.39 -11.40 0.35
C GLN A 41 -5.08 -10.38 -0.75
N GLU A 42 -6.06 -9.56 -1.11
CA GLU A 42 -5.95 -8.51 -2.10
C GLU A 42 -4.97 -7.42 -1.67
N ASP A 43 -4.99 -7.01 -0.40
CA ASP A 43 -4.01 -6.05 0.15
C ASP A 43 -2.60 -6.59 0.02
N ARG A 44 -2.40 -7.87 0.35
CA ARG A 44 -1.08 -8.53 0.23
C ARG A 44 -0.59 -8.56 -1.22
N VAL A 45 -1.47 -8.92 -2.16
CA VAL A 45 -1.14 -8.94 -3.60
C VAL A 45 -0.81 -7.54 -4.12
N LEU A 46 -1.62 -6.54 -3.75
CA LEU A 46 -1.38 -5.15 -4.14
C LEU A 46 -0.06 -4.64 -3.57
N THR A 47 0.19 -4.85 -2.28
CA THR A 47 1.43 -4.46 -1.59
C THR A 47 2.65 -5.06 -2.27
N SER A 48 2.62 -6.35 -2.61
CA SER A 48 3.72 -7.02 -3.29
C SER A 48 4.00 -6.40 -4.67
N ARG A 49 2.95 -6.11 -5.46
CA ARG A 49 3.08 -5.45 -6.77
C ARG A 49 3.63 -4.04 -6.67
N LEU A 50 3.16 -3.25 -5.70
CA LEU A 50 3.64 -1.89 -5.47
C LEU A 50 5.09 -1.89 -5.00
N ARG A 51 5.48 -2.81 -4.11
CA ARG A 51 6.87 -2.95 -3.68
C ARG A 51 7.79 -3.33 -4.83
N GLN A 52 7.44 -4.32 -5.64
CA GLN A 52 8.22 -4.69 -6.82
C GLN A 52 8.39 -3.52 -7.81
N GLY A 53 7.34 -2.74 -8.04
CA GLY A 53 7.42 -1.54 -8.88
C GLY A 53 8.28 -0.43 -8.27
N ALA A 54 8.19 -0.23 -6.96
CA ALA A 54 9.00 0.72 -6.20
C ALA A 54 10.49 0.36 -6.29
N ASP A 55 10.83 -0.91 -6.12
CA ASP A 55 12.19 -1.43 -6.23
C ASP A 55 12.74 -1.25 -7.65
N LEU A 56 11.93 -1.55 -8.68
CA LEU A 56 12.30 -1.38 -10.08
C LEU A 56 12.59 0.08 -10.44
N LEU A 57 11.79 1.01 -9.93
CA LEU A 57 11.89 2.44 -10.23
C LEU A 57 12.88 3.20 -9.32
N GLY A 58 13.38 2.56 -8.26
CA GLY A 58 14.20 3.23 -7.25
C GLY A 58 13.43 4.25 -6.40
N ILE A 59 12.12 4.05 -6.21
CA ILE A 59 11.24 4.93 -5.43
C ILE A 59 10.68 4.11 -4.26
N THR A 60 11.43 4.03 -3.17
CA THR A 60 11.20 3.05 -2.08
C THR A 60 9.82 3.16 -1.45
N LEU A 61 9.07 2.05 -1.40
CA LEU A 61 7.88 1.93 -0.55
C LEU A 61 8.34 1.64 0.89
N LEU A 62 8.23 2.64 1.76
CA LEU A 62 8.67 2.55 3.16
C LEU A 62 7.73 1.67 3.98
N ASP A 63 6.42 1.83 3.78
CA ASP A 63 5.40 1.05 4.46
C ASP A 63 4.07 1.06 3.70
N HIS A 64 3.24 0.06 3.98
CA HIS A 64 1.82 0.08 3.68
C HIS A 64 1.04 -0.07 5.00
N LEU A 65 0.26 0.96 5.34
CA LEU A 65 -0.50 1.03 6.57
C LEU A 65 -1.98 0.70 6.33
N ILE A 66 -2.53 -0.20 7.14
CA ILE A 66 -3.98 -0.43 7.23
C ILE A 66 -4.47 0.21 8.52
N LEU A 67 -5.28 1.25 8.37
CA LEU A 67 -5.74 2.09 9.47
C LEU A 67 -7.17 1.71 9.90
N THR A 68 -7.38 1.62 11.21
CA THR A 68 -8.70 1.55 11.84
C THR A 68 -8.79 2.58 12.96
N ASP A 69 -9.98 2.76 13.54
CA ASP A 69 -10.20 3.77 14.59
C ASP A 69 -9.32 3.58 15.83
N ALA A 70 -8.92 2.34 16.12
CA ALA A 70 -8.19 2.00 17.35
C ALA A 70 -6.83 1.32 17.10
N ARG A 71 -6.56 0.85 15.87
CA ARG A 71 -5.38 0.03 15.56
C ARG A 71 -4.83 0.35 14.18
N CYS A 72 -3.59 -0.06 13.97
CA CYS A 72 -2.89 0.03 12.70
C CYS A 72 -2.17 -1.28 12.44
N TYR A 73 -2.15 -1.72 11.18
CA TYR A 73 -1.25 -2.77 10.70
C TYR A 73 -0.20 -2.14 9.78
N SER A 74 1.08 -2.36 10.09
CA SER A 74 2.22 -1.98 9.26
C SER A 74 2.76 -3.22 8.57
N PHE A 75 2.87 -3.19 7.23
CA PHE A 75 3.53 -4.28 6.50
C PHE A 75 5.04 -4.30 6.75
N ALA A 76 5.66 -3.14 6.98
CA ALA A 76 7.08 -3.07 7.32
C ALA A 76 7.37 -3.74 8.68
N ASP A 77 6.55 -3.48 9.71
CA ASP A 77 6.72 -4.05 11.05
C ASP A 77 6.44 -5.56 11.10
N GLN A 78 5.46 -6.02 10.32
CA GLN A 78 4.98 -7.41 10.34
C GLN A 78 5.75 -8.34 9.39
N GLY A 79 6.69 -7.79 8.61
CA GLY A 79 7.35 -8.49 7.53
C GLY A 79 6.56 -8.42 6.22
N TRP A 80 7.26 -8.11 5.13
CA TRP A 80 6.66 -7.95 3.81
C TRP A 80 6.06 -9.27 3.29
N PRO A 81 4.99 -9.23 2.47
CA PRO A 81 4.43 -10.43 1.88
C PRO A 81 5.44 -11.13 0.96
N GLY A 82 5.76 -12.39 1.26
CA GLY A 82 6.67 -13.20 0.44
C GLY A 82 8.15 -12.86 0.60
N ALA A 83 8.52 -12.11 1.64
CA ALA A 83 9.90 -11.99 2.12
C ALA A 83 10.28 -13.17 3.02
#